data_AF-A0AAW2D5S2-F1
#
_entry.id   AF-A0AAW2D5S2-F1
#
_cell.length_a   1.000
_cell.length_b   1.000
_cell.length_c   1.000
_cell.angle_alpha   90.00
_cell.angle_beta   90.00
_cell.angle_gamma   90.00
#
_symmetry.space_group_name_H-M   'P 1'
#
loop_
_entity.id
_entity.type
_entity.pdbx_description
1 polymer ?
#
loop_
_entity_poly.entity_id
_entity_poly.type
_entity_poly.pdbx_seq_one_letter_code
_entity_poly.pdbx_strand_id
1 'polypeptide(L)'
;MIEVYLSCPSLINRTSELARVFGIDFFSVLSGGSQYRVESMLLRLAHTQNYLAISPGSQQVASQPAMECLPLVMEPESGFYADLVVVLDFQSLYPSMIIAYNLCFSTCLGKVAPSKANTLGVSSFSPDPSVLKRVKNEILLTPNGVMYVSSKVRKGLMPCLLEEILSTRIMLALKLIANVTYGYTAAGFSGRMPCAELADSIVQCGRSTLEKAISFVNTHDKWKAKVIYGDTDSLFVLLKGRMVKEPFRIGNEIASAITAMNPNPVTLKMEKVYHPCFLITKKCYVGYSYESPEKSEPVFDAKGIETVRRDTCGAVSKTLEKSLRLFFEHQNTFELKAYLQRHWTRILSGRVSLQDFVFAKEVRLGIYCTRSSSSLPPVAIVATKAMRADPRAKPCYAKRIPYVVIPRGPPH
;
A
#
# COMPACT_ATOMS: atom_id res chain seq x y z
N MET A 1 5.33 10.89 -29.13
CA MET A 1 5.14 10.41 -27.74
C MET A 1 5.74 9.02 -27.47
N ILE A 2 6.08 8.25 -28.51
CA ILE A 2 6.77 6.94 -28.40
C ILE A 2 8.30 7.08 -28.34
N GLU A 3 8.88 8.10 -28.98
CA GLU A 3 10.35 8.28 -29.05
C GLU A 3 11.03 8.64 -27.71
N VAL A 4 10.32 9.26 -26.77
CA VAL A 4 10.91 9.66 -25.47
C VAL A 4 10.96 8.49 -24.47
N TYR A 5 10.24 7.39 -24.74
CA TYR A 5 10.26 6.19 -23.88
C TYR A 5 11.38 5.21 -24.25
N LEU A 6 11.93 5.29 -25.46
CA LEU A 6 12.96 4.37 -25.97
C LEU A 6 14.40 4.74 -25.57
N SER A 7 14.61 5.92 -24.99
CA SER A 7 15.94 6.42 -24.62
C SER A 7 16.42 5.96 -23.23
N CYS A 8 15.69 5.08 -22.54
CA CYS A 8 16.10 4.52 -21.25
C CYS A 8 16.27 2.99 -21.37
N PRO A 9 17.50 2.47 -21.52
CA PRO A 9 17.76 1.02 -21.63
C PRO A 9 17.15 0.20 -20.49
N SER A 10 16.98 0.80 -19.32
CA SER A 10 16.35 0.17 -18.15
C SER A 10 14.86 -0.12 -18.34
N LEU A 11 14.13 0.69 -19.12
CA LEU A 11 12.69 0.49 -19.34
C LEU A 11 12.44 -0.69 -20.27
N ILE A 12 13.18 -0.79 -21.37
CA ILE A 12 13.01 -1.86 -22.35
C ILE A 12 13.35 -3.19 -21.70
N ASN A 13 14.50 -3.30 -21.03
CA ASN A 13 14.91 -4.51 -20.34
C ASN A 13 13.90 -4.92 -19.26
N ARG A 14 13.48 -3.98 -18.40
CA ARG A 14 12.48 -4.25 -17.37
C ARG A 14 11.15 -4.70 -17.95
N THR A 15 10.69 -4.05 -19.02
CA THR A 15 9.42 -4.40 -19.68
C THR A 15 9.51 -5.77 -20.33
N SER A 16 10.64 -6.10 -20.96
CA SER A 16 10.89 -7.41 -21.54
C SER A 16 10.93 -8.53 -20.49
N GLU A 17 11.60 -8.30 -19.36
CA GLU A 17 11.60 -9.25 -18.23
C GLU A 17 10.20 -9.45 -17.67
N LEU A 18 9.45 -8.38 -17.44
CA LEU A 18 8.06 -8.45 -16.99
C LEU A 18 7.17 -9.19 -18.00
N ALA A 19 7.34 -8.94 -19.30
CA ALA A 19 6.61 -9.64 -20.35
C ALA A 19 6.84 -11.16 -20.30
N ARG A 20 8.10 -11.57 -20.07
CA ARG A 20 8.47 -12.99 -19.91
C ARG A 20 7.86 -13.60 -18.66
N VAL A 21 7.93 -12.91 -17.52
CA VAL A 21 7.35 -13.38 -16.24
C VAL A 21 5.82 -13.50 -16.35
N PHE A 22 5.17 -12.49 -16.91
CA PHE A 22 3.71 -12.49 -17.10
C PHE A 22 3.26 -13.41 -18.23
N GLY A 23 4.15 -13.74 -19.17
CA GLY A 23 3.81 -14.39 -20.42
C GLY A 23 2.72 -13.61 -21.17
N ILE A 24 2.94 -12.31 -21.35
CA ILE A 24 2.11 -11.42 -22.18
C ILE A 24 3.03 -10.69 -23.16
N ASP A 25 2.45 -10.10 -24.21
CA ASP A 25 3.24 -9.31 -25.15
C ASP A 25 3.82 -8.05 -24.49
N PHE A 26 4.94 -7.58 -25.05
CA PHE A 26 5.68 -6.43 -24.53
C PHE A 26 4.82 -5.18 -24.39
N PHE A 27 3.94 -4.92 -25.37
CA PHE A 27 3.10 -3.73 -25.37
C PHE A 27 2.00 -3.81 -24.30
N SER A 28 1.43 -4.98 -24.05
CA SER A 28 0.46 -5.22 -22.98
C SER A 28 1.03 -5.05 -21.57
N VAL A 29 2.35 -5.16 -21.38
CA VAL A 29 2.96 -4.76 -20.10
C VAL A 29 2.78 -3.27 -19.85
N LEU A 30 2.86 -2.43 -20.89
CA LEU A 30 2.77 -0.97 -20.80
C LEU A 30 1.32 -0.47 -20.82
N SER A 31 0.48 -1.05 -21.67
CA SER A 31 -0.90 -0.60 -21.90
C SER A 31 -1.95 -1.36 -21.10
N GLY A 32 -1.66 -2.60 -20.72
CA GLY A 32 -2.60 -3.49 -20.05
C GLY A 32 -2.77 -3.21 -18.55
N GLY A 33 -3.96 -3.51 -18.04
CA GLY A 33 -4.28 -3.42 -16.63
C GLY A 33 -3.61 -4.50 -15.78
N SER A 34 -3.59 -4.28 -14.46
CA SER A 34 -2.99 -5.20 -13.50
C SER A 34 -3.68 -6.58 -13.47
N GLN A 35 -5.01 -6.63 -13.67
CA GLN A 35 -5.78 -7.87 -13.73
C GLN A 35 -5.32 -8.81 -14.85
N TYR A 36 -4.99 -8.26 -16.03
CA TYR A 36 -4.55 -9.06 -17.18
C TYR A 36 -3.26 -9.83 -16.90
N ARG A 37 -2.36 -9.23 -16.11
CA ARG A 37 -1.09 -9.84 -15.71
C ARG A 37 -1.31 -11.05 -14.81
N VAL A 38 -2.20 -10.95 -13.83
CA VAL A 38 -2.54 -12.06 -12.92
C VAL A 38 -3.30 -13.15 -13.68
N GLU A 39 -4.29 -12.77 -14.48
CA GLU A 39 -5.12 -13.70 -15.23
C GLU A 39 -4.30 -14.53 -16.22
N SER A 40 -3.37 -13.91 -16.96
CA SER A 40 -2.49 -14.63 -17.90
C SER A 40 -1.69 -15.74 -17.20
N MET A 41 -1.13 -15.46 -16.02
CA MET A 41 -0.36 -16.47 -15.27
C MET A 41 -1.28 -17.52 -14.64
N LEU A 42 -2.39 -17.10 -14.02
CA LEU A 42 -3.33 -17.99 -13.34
C LEU A 42 -3.99 -18.97 -14.31
N LEU A 43 -4.40 -18.51 -15.49
CA LEU A 43 -5.05 -19.36 -16.51
C LEU A 43 -4.08 -20.37 -17.12
N ARG A 44 -2.80 -20.00 -17.32
CA ARG A 44 -1.78 -20.97 -17.75
C ARG A 44 -1.61 -22.09 -16.72
N LEU A 45 -1.49 -21.75 -15.45
CA LEU A 45 -1.41 -22.74 -14.37
C LEU A 45 -2.69 -23.58 -14.27
N ALA A 46 -3.86 -22.96 -14.36
CA ALA A 46 -5.15 -23.64 -14.36
C ALA A 46 -5.23 -24.69 -15.48
N HIS A 47 -4.79 -24.34 -16.69
CA HIS A 47 -4.78 -25.23 -17.84
C HIS A 47 -3.89 -26.46 -17.61
N THR A 48 -2.70 -26.29 -17.02
CA THR A 48 -1.81 -27.44 -16.71
C THR A 48 -2.39 -28.43 -15.70
N GLN A 49 -3.39 -28.01 -14.92
CA GLN A 49 -4.03 -28.81 -13.88
C GLN A 49 -5.49 -29.18 -14.22
N ASN A 50 -5.91 -29.01 -15.47
CA ASN A 50 -7.26 -29.31 -15.97
C ASN A 50 -8.38 -28.54 -15.23
N TYR A 51 -8.11 -27.30 -14.81
CA TYR A 51 -9.14 -26.41 -14.29
C TYR A 51 -9.82 -25.62 -15.41
N LEU A 52 -11.12 -25.40 -15.25
CA LEU A 52 -11.88 -24.45 -16.04
C LEU A 52 -12.14 -23.18 -15.20
N ALA A 53 -11.73 -22.03 -15.71
CA ALA A 53 -12.03 -20.75 -15.08
C ALA A 53 -13.46 -20.30 -15.42
N ILE A 54 -14.06 -19.54 -14.50
CA ILE A 54 -15.37 -18.92 -14.71
C ILE A 54 -15.21 -17.54 -15.36
N SER A 55 -16.13 -17.20 -16.26
CA SER A 55 -16.16 -15.90 -16.95
C SER A 55 -17.48 -15.19 -16.63
N PRO A 56 -17.61 -14.54 -15.46
CA PRO A 56 -18.83 -13.84 -15.07
C PRO A 56 -19.11 -12.61 -15.93
N GLY A 57 -20.40 -12.35 -16.16
CA GLY A 57 -20.87 -11.08 -16.70
C GLY A 57 -20.86 -9.96 -15.65
N SER A 58 -20.93 -8.70 -16.09
CA SER A 58 -20.91 -7.53 -15.21
C SER A 58 -22.01 -7.55 -14.13
N GLN A 59 -23.19 -8.10 -14.45
CA GLN A 59 -24.28 -8.23 -13.48
C GLN A 59 -23.95 -9.23 -12.36
N GLN A 60 -23.29 -10.34 -12.67
CA GLN A 60 -22.86 -11.34 -11.68
C GLN A 60 -21.77 -10.77 -10.76
N VAL A 61 -20.85 -9.98 -11.33
CA VAL A 61 -19.83 -9.25 -10.58
C VAL A 61 -20.46 -8.24 -9.63
N ALA A 62 -21.45 -7.47 -10.10
CA ALA A 62 -22.15 -6.50 -9.28
C ALA A 62 -23.04 -7.14 -8.19
N SER A 63 -23.51 -8.38 -8.40
CA SER A 63 -24.36 -9.10 -7.45
C SER A 63 -23.58 -9.93 -6.42
N GLN A 64 -22.25 -10.00 -6.52
CA GLN A 64 -21.45 -10.75 -5.55
C GLN A 64 -21.60 -10.14 -4.13
N PRO A 65 -21.36 -10.94 -3.07
CA PRO A 65 -21.36 -10.41 -1.71
C PRO A 65 -20.38 -9.24 -1.54
N ALA A 66 -20.78 -8.24 -0.76
CA ALA A 66 -19.86 -7.18 -0.36
C ALA A 66 -18.77 -7.77 0.55
N MET A 67 -17.54 -7.27 0.41
CA MET A 67 -16.46 -7.61 1.33
C MET A 67 -16.75 -7.04 2.71
N GLU A 68 -16.56 -7.85 3.75
CA GLU A 68 -16.88 -7.53 5.13
C GLU A 68 -15.61 -7.19 5.94
N CYS A 69 -14.45 -7.68 5.52
CA CYS A 69 -13.21 -7.58 6.29
C CYS A 69 -12.41 -6.33 5.90
N LEU A 70 -11.89 -5.62 6.91
CA LEU A 70 -11.05 -4.44 6.74
C LEU A 70 -9.65 -4.68 7.33
N PRO A 71 -8.59 -4.18 6.66
CA PRO A 71 -7.24 -4.23 7.22
C PRO A 71 -7.16 -3.46 8.54
N LEU A 72 -6.25 -3.87 9.41
CA LEU A 72 -6.00 -3.16 10.67
C LEU A 72 -5.10 -1.96 10.42
N VAL A 73 -5.61 -0.77 10.72
CA VAL A 73 -4.78 0.43 10.91
C VAL A 73 -5.07 0.97 12.30
N MET A 74 -4.09 0.88 13.19
CA MET A 74 -4.20 1.40 14.55
C MET A 74 -4.29 2.93 14.52
N GLU A 75 -4.96 3.53 15.51
CA GLU A 75 -4.71 4.95 15.76
C GLU A 75 -3.31 5.09 16.37
N PRO A 76 -2.44 5.97 15.84
CA PRO A 76 -1.17 6.22 16.47
C PRO A 76 -1.40 6.94 17.81
N GLU A 77 -0.54 6.66 18.78
CA GLU A 77 -0.37 7.57 19.91
C GLU A 77 0.29 8.85 19.38
N SER A 78 -0.51 9.84 19.01
CA SER A 78 -0.02 11.06 18.36
C SER A 78 0.90 11.84 19.29
N GLY A 79 2.08 12.19 18.81
CA GLY A 79 3.07 12.90 19.62
C GLY A 79 4.47 12.92 19.02
N PHE A 80 5.34 13.64 19.74
CA PHE A 80 6.78 13.63 19.52
C PHE A 80 7.41 12.49 20.32
N TYR A 81 8.25 11.70 19.67
CA TYR A 81 9.02 10.63 20.26
C TYR A 81 10.50 10.96 20.16
N ALA A 82 11.06 11.35 21.31
CA ALA A 82 12.51 11.48 21.49
C ALA A 82 13.18 10.12 21.65
N ASP A 83 12.49 9.14 22.23
CA ASP A 83 12.97 7.75 22.34
C ASP A 83 12.99 7.04 20.97
N LEU A 84 13.66 5.88 20.90
CA LEU A 84 13.80 5.10 19.66
C LEU A 84 12.51 4.33 19.36
N VAL A 85 12.06 4.42 18.11
CA VAL A 85 10.90 3.68 17.61
C VAL A 85 11.36 2.70 16.53
N VAL A 86 11.29 1.42 16.85
CA VAL A 86 11.61 0.31 15.95
C VAL A 86 10.46 0.09 14.98
N VAL A 87 10.74 0.02 13.69
CA VAL A 87 9.76 -0.28 12.64
C VAL A 87 10.00 -1.69 12.11
N LEU A 88 9.00 -2.54 12.31
CA LEU A 88 8.96 -3.91 11.81
C LEU A 88 7.91 -4.01 10.70
N ASP A 89 8.19 -4.74 9.63
CA ASP A 89 7.26 -4.90 8.50
C ASP A 89 7.18 -6.37 8.04
N PHE A 90 5.96 -6.86 7.80
CA PHE A 90 5.75 -8.20 7.26
C PHE A 90 6.08 -8.24 5.78
N GLN A 91 6.94 -9.18 5.40
CA GLN A 91 7.34 -9.32 4.01
C GLN A 91 6.20 -9.89 3.18
N SER A 92 5.63 -9.04 2.31
CA SER A 92 4.55 -9.45 1.40
C SER A 92 3.42 -10.15 2.16
N LEU A 93 2.81 -9.47 3.14
CA LEU A 93 1.88 -10.05 4.11
C LEU A 93 0.77 -10.90 3.44
N TYR A 94 -0.04 -10.32 2.57
CA TYR A 94 -1.15 -11.03 1.91
C TYR A 94 -0.71 -12.22 1.05
N PRO A 95 0.33 -12.10 0.21
CA PRO A 95 0.92 -13.24 -0.47
C PRO A 95 1.34 -14.38 0.46
N SER A 96 1.99 -14.03 1.57
CA SER A 96 2.40 -15.00 2.58
C SER A 96 1.20 -15.68 3.24
N MET A 97 0.09 -14.94 3.49
CA MET A 97 -1.17 -15.54 3.96
C MET A 97 -1.75 -16.52 2.94
N ILE A 98 -1.75 -16.16 1.66
CA ILE A 98 -2.26 -17.02 0.59
C ILE A 98 -1.50 -18.35 0.57
N ILE A 99 -0.17 -18.30 0.60
CA ILE A 99 0.68 -19.50 0.57
C ILE A 99 0.52 -20.32 1.85
N ALA A 100 0.70 -19.68 3.02
CA ALA A 100 0.74 -20.36 4.30
C ALA A 100 -0.57 -21.07 4.65
N TYR A 101 -1.71 -20.46 4.30
CA TYR A 101 -3.04 -21.01 4.60
C TYR A 101 -3.70 -21.67 3.36
N ASN A 102 -2.96 -21.86 2.26
CA ASN A 102 -3.43 -22.47 1.01
C ASN A 102 -4.72 -21.83 0.45
N LEU A 103 -4.83 -20.50 0.52
CA LEU A 103 -6.04 -19.76 0.16
C LEU A 103 -6.17 -19.64 -1.36
N CYS A 104 -7.19 -20.25 -1.96
CA CYS A 104 -7.39 -20.21 -3.40
C CYS A 104 -8.85 -20.47 -3.78
N PHE A 105 -9.25 -20.02 -4.97
CA PHE A 105 -10.50 -20.43 -5.61
C PHE A 105 -10.68 -21.96 -5.63
N SER A 106 -9.60 -22.69 -5.95
CA SER A 106 -9.61 -24.17 -6.12
C SER A 106 -9.59 -24.97 -4.81
N THR A 107 -9.41 -24.30 -3.67
CA THR A 107 -9.31 -24.92 -2.34
C THR A 107 -10.41 -24.45 -1.40
N CYS A 108 -11.16 -23.39 -1.75
CA CYS A 108 -12.25 -22.86 -0.94
C CYS A 108 -13.47 -23.79 -0.93
N LEU A 109 -14.02 -24.02 0.25
CA LEU A 109 -15.19 -24.87 0.51
C LEU A 109 -16.41 -24.04 0.95
N GLY A 110 -16.33 -22.71 0.93
CA GLY A 110 -17.41 -21.79 1.34
C GLY A 110 -17.42 -21.49 2.84
N LYS A 111 -18.42 -20.69 3.27
CA LYS A 111 -18.61 -20.28 4.68
C LYS A 111 -19.17 -21.45 5.52
N VAL A 112 -18.76 -21.56 6.79
CA VAL A 112 -19.28 -22.56 7.75
C VAL A 112 -20.77 -22.37 8.01
N ALA A 113 -21.18 -21.13 8.24
CA ALA A 113 -22.59 -20.78 8.34
C ALA A 113 -23.08 -20.34 6.95
N PRO A 114 -23.97 -21.09 6.30
CA PRO A 114 -24.51 -20.70 5.01
C PRO A 114 -25.27 -19.38 5.16
N SER A 115 -24.95 -18.39 4.32
CA SER A 115 -25.82 -17.22 4.15
C SER A 115 -27.09 -17.63 3.38
N LYS A 116 -28.09 -16.74 3.26
CA LYS A 116 -29.36 -17.03 2.56
C LYS A 116 -29.18 -17.61 1.14
N ALA A 117 -28.02 -17.43 0.52
CA ALA A 117 -27.60 -18.14 -0.69
C ALA A 117 -26.11 -18.52 -0.58
N ASN A 118 -25.82 -19.82 -0.57
CA ASN A 118 -24.45 -20.34 -0.61
C ASN A 118 -23.75 -19.88 -1.90
N THR A 119 -22.88 -18.90 -1.74
CA THR A 119 -22.18 -18.22 -2.84
C THR A 119 -20.68 -18.32 -2.58
N LEU A 120 -19.93 -18.43 -3.68
CA LEU A 120 -18.48 -18.30 -3.70
C LEU A 120 -18.14 -17.35 -4.84
N GLY A 121 -17.84 -16.10 -4.47
CA GLY A 121 -17.70 -14.99 -5.39
C GLY A 121 -18.96 -14.75 -6.21
N VAL A 122 -18.84 -14.99 -7.51
CA VAL A 122 -19.87 -14.72 -8.53
C VAL A 122 -20.73 -15.95 -8.89
N SER A 123 -20.54 -17.06 -8.19
CA SER A 123 -21.20 -18.34 -8.49
C SER A 123 -21.88 -18.92 -7.26
N SER A 124 -23.00 -19.61 -7.46
CA SER A 124 -23.61 -20.44 -6.43
C SER A 124 -22.74 -21.67 -6.21
N PHE A 125 -22.30 -21.90 -4.98
CA PHE A 125 -21.42 -23.01 -4.66
C PHE A 125 -21.79 -23.61 -3.31
N SER A 126 -22.02 -24.92 -3.27
CA SER A 126 -22.19 -25.67 -2.02
C SER A 126 -21.32 -26.92 -2.10
N PRO A 127 -20.42 -27.16 -1.14
CA PRO A 127 -19.61 -28.35 -1.13
C PRO A 127 -20.48 -29.59 -0.88
N ASP A 128 -20.17 -30.69 -1.56
CA ASP A 128 -20.83 -31.98 -1.31
C ASP A 128 -20.57 -32.44 0.15
N PRO A 129 -21.60 -32.74 0.94
CA PRO A 129 -21.45 -33.24 2.31
C PRO A 129 -20.56 -34.49 2.43
N SER A 130 -20.52 -35.36 1.42
CA SER A 130 -19.66 -36.54 1.39
C SER A 130 -18.18 -36.15 1.33
N VAL A 131 -17.86 -35.14 0.52
CA VAL A 131 -16.51 -34.58 0.40
C VAL A 131 -16.10 -33.93 1.71
N LEU A 132 -16.96 -33.12 2.32
CA LEU A 132 -16.69 -32.49 3.63
C LEU A 132 -16.38 -33.53 4.71
N LYS A 133 -17.13 -34.64 4.77
CA LYS A 133 -16.86 -35.73 5.72
C LYS A 133 -15.49 -36.37 5.46
N ARG A 134 -15.14 -36.59 4.20
CA ARG A 134 -13.86 -37.22 3.81
C ARG A 134 -12.65 -36.33 4.12
N VAL A 135 -12.76 -35.01 3.91
CA VAL A 135 -11.64 -34.07 4.13
C VAL A 135 -11.69 -33.40 5.50
N LYS A 136 -12.59 -33.80 6.41
CA LYS A 136 -12.85 -33.13 7.70
C LYS A 136 -11.57 -32.78 8.49
N ASN A 137 -10.61 -33.70 8.55
CA ASN A 137 -9.36 -33.53 9.30
C ASN A 137 -8.32 -32.63 8.59
N GLU A 138 -8.58 -32.29 7.33
CA GLU A 138 -7.72 -31.50 6.45
C GLU A 138 -8.42 -30.20 6.03
N ILE A 139 -9.46 -29.77 6.77
CA ILE A 139 -10.10 -28.45 6.58
C ILE A 139 -9.38 -27.42 7.45
N LEU A 140 -8.96 -26.34 6.81
CA LEU A 140 -8.45 -25.14 7.43
C LEU A 140 -9.58 -24.12 7.52
N LEU A 141 -9.80 -23.56 8.71
CA LEU A 141 -10.79 -22.52 8.95
C LEU A 141 -10.09 -21.18 9.14
N THR A 142 -10.42 -20.20 8.29
CA THR A 142 -9.92 -18.83 8.46
C THR A 142 -10.72 -18.09 9.53
N PRO A 143 -10.19 -17.01 10.13
CA PRO A 143 -10.85 -16.36 11.27
C PRO A 143 -12.21 -15.72 10.94
N ASN A 144 -12.50 -15.48 9.65
CA ASN A 144 -13.82 -15.03 9.16
C ASN A 144 -14.79 -16.18 8.86
N GLY A 145 -14.46 -17.43 9.22
CA GLY A 145 -15.36 -18.57 9.10
C GLY A 145 -15.48 -19.16 7.69
N VAL A 146 -14.47 -18.95 6.81
CA VAL A 146 -14.41 -19.58 5.48
C VAL A 146 -13.53 -20.82 5.55
N MET A 147 -14.00 -21.90 4.95
CA MET A 147 -13.30 -23.18 4.92
C MET A 147 -12.43 -23.31 3.67
N TYR A 148 -11.23 -23.84 3.86
CA TYR A 148 -10.29 -24.20 2.80
C TYR A 148 -9.78 -25.62 3.01
N VAL A 149 -9.44 -26.32 1.94
CA VAL A 149 -8.74 -27.60 2.06
C VAL A 149 -7.23 -27.37 2.21
N SER A 150 -6.61 -28.18 3.07
CA SER A 150 -5.16 -28.24 3.29
C SER A 150 -4.39 -28.59 2.02
N SER A 151 -3.14 -28.10 1.96
CA SER A 151 -2.22 -28.37 0.85
C SER A 151 -1.89 -29.86 0.71
N LYS A 152 -2.09 -30.67 1.75
CA LYS A 152 -1.94 -32.14 1.70
C LYS A 152 -2.96 -32.83 0.80
N VAL A 153 -4.18 -32.29 0.71
CA VAL A 153 -5.22 -32.84 -0.18
C VAL A 153 -5.02 -32.28 -1.58
N ARG A 154 -4.82 -30.96 -1.66
CA ARG A 154 -4.62 -30.25 -2.91
C ARG A 154 -3.95 -28.91 -2.66
N LYS A 155 -2.89 -28.64 -3.42
CA LYS A 155 -2.28 -27.32 -3.46
C LYS A 155 -3.07 -26.38 -4.37
N GLY A 156 -3.42 -25.21 -3.89
CA GLY A 156 -4.17 -24.22 -4.65
C GLY A 156 -3.34 -23.57 -5.76
N LEU A 157 -4.00 -23.17 -6.84
CA LEU A 157 -3.38 -22.46 -7.97
C LEU A 157 -2.70 -21.15 -7.56
N MET A 158 -3.31 -20.37 -6.67
CA MET A 158 -2.77 -19.08 -6.22
C MET A 158 -1.51 -19.24 -5.34
N PRO A 159 -1.48 -20.16 -4.35
CA PRO A 159 -0.23 -20.54 -3.68
C PRO A 159 0.87 -20.96 -4.65
N CYS A 160 0.59 -21.84 -5.62
CA CYS A 160 1.56 -22.24 -6.64
C CYS A 160 2.10 -21.05 -7.43
N LEU A 161 1.20 -20.19 -7.93
CA LEU A 161 1.54 -18.98 -8.66
C LEU A 161 2.48 -18.08 -7.85
N LEU A 162 2.13 -17.82 -6.58
CA LEU A 162 2.88 -16.90 -5.74
C LEU A 162 4.22 -17.49 -5.31
N GLU A 163 4.31 -18.79 -5.06
CA GLU A 163 5.60 -19.45 -4.78
C GLU A 163 6.54 -19.40 -5.98
N GLU A 164 6.02 -19.69 -7.18
CA GLU A 164 6.80 -19.58 -8.42
C GLU A 164 7.32 -18.15 -8.59
N ILE A 165 6.45 -17.17 -8.40
CA ILE A 165 6.82 -15.75 -8.45
C ILE A 165 7.88 -15.44 -7.40
N LEU A 166 7.66 -15.76 -6.12
CA LEU A 166 8.62 -15.49 -5.03
C LEU A 166 9.98 -16.15 -5.25
N SER A 167 10.03 -17.28 -5.96
CA SER A 167 11.29 -17.93 -6.34
C SER A 167 12.07 -17.17 -7.42
N THR A 168 11.41 -16.29 -8.18
CA THR A 168 12.08 -15.45 -9.19
C THR A 168 12.86 -14.30 -8.54
N ARG A 169 14.10 -14.07 -9.00
CA ARG A 169 15.01 -13.04 -8.45
C ARG A 169 14.58 -11.58 -8.73
N ILE A 170 13.39 -11.34 -9.28
CA ILE A 170 12.93 -10.00 -9.70
C ILE A 170 12.11 -9.36 -8.57
N MET A 171 12.79 -8.92 -7.50
CA MET A 171 12.17 -8.34 -6.29
C MET A 171 11.09 -7.26 -6.56
N LEU A 172 11.26 -6.44 -7.61
CA LEU A 172 10.32 -5.38 -7.97
C LEU A 172 9.03 -5.89 -8.63
N ALA A 173 9.08 -7.05 -9.31
CA ALA A 173 7.89 -7.70 -9.86
C ALA A 173 7.09 -8.37 -8.73
N LEU A 174 7.76 -8.97 -7.75
CA LEU A 174 7.13 -9.68 -6.62
C LEU A 174 6.13 -8.80 -5.88
N LYS A 175 6.57 -7.64 -5.35
CA LYS A 175 5.70 -6.78 -4.54
C LYS A 175 4.48 -6.30 -5.33
N LEU A 176 4.63 -6.06 -6.63
CA LEU A 176 3.53 -5.64 -7.49
C LEU A 176 2.53 -6.78 -7.72
N ILE A 177 2.98 -7.96 -8.13
CA ILE A 177 2.08 -9.06 -8.51
C ILE A 177 1.37 -9.62 -7.29
N ALA A 178 2.09 -9.68 -6.18
CA ALA A 178 1.60 -10.28 -4.97
C ALA A 178 0.50 -9.38 -4.34
N ASN A 179 0.62 -8.05 -4.45
CA ASN A 179 -0.47 -7.12 -4.10
C ASN A 179 -1.63 -7.14 -5.12
N VAL A 180 -1.34 -7.29 -6.41
CA VAL A 180 -2.37 -7.36 -7.47
C VAL A 180 -3.15 -8.68 -7.41
N THR A 181 -2.56 -9.76 -6.91
CA THR A 181 -3.22 -11.08 -6.79
C THR A 181 -4.39 -11.03 -5.80
N TYR A 182 -4.21 -10.39 -4.65
CA TYR A 182 -5.32 -10.03 -3.75
C TYR A 182 -6.29 -9.05 -4.43
N GLY A 183 -5.77 -8.02 -5.12
CA GLY A 183 -6.61 -7.05 -5.84
C GLY A 183 -7.50 -7.69 -6.92
N TYR A 184 -7.07 -8.80 -7.52
CA TYR A 184 -7.84 -9.56 -8.51
C TYR A 184 -9.05 -10.26 -7.86
N THR A 185 -8.88 -10.85 -6.67
CA THR A 185 -9.98 -11.47 -5.92
C THR A 185 -10.95 -10.42 -5.37
N ALA A 186 -10.44 -9.24 -4.98
CA ALA A 186 -11.23 -8.15 -4.38
C ALA A 186 -11.95 -7.25 -5.40
N ALA A 187 -11.88 -7.53 -6.70
CA ALA A 187 -12.33 -6.62 -7.76
C ALA A 187 -13.87 -6.58 -7.93
N GLY A 188 -14.57 -5.95 -6.99
CA GLY A 188 -16.05 -5.91 -6.94
C GLY A 188 -16.77 -5.09 -8.03
N PHE A 189 -16.08 -4.20 -8.73
CA PHE A 189 -16.69 -3.29 -9.71
C PHE A 189 -16.39 -3.67 -11.17
N SER A 190 -15.11 -3.95 -11.46
CA SER A 190 -14.61 -4.27 -12.81
C SER A 190 -13.77 -5.55 -12.82
N GLY A 191 -14.03 -6.46 -11.89
CA GLY A 191 -13.32 -7.73 -11.78
C GLY A 191 -13.67 -8.70 -12.89
N ARG A 192 -12.69 -9.51 -13.30
CA ARG A 192 -12.91 -10.62 -14.24
C ARG A 192 -13.30 -11.92 -13.55
N MET A 193 -12.76 -12.21 -12.37
CA MET A 193 -13.14 -13.37 -11.56
C MET A 193 -13.02 -13.04 -10.07
N PRO A 194 -13.85 -12.12 -9.54
CA PRO A 194 -13.76 -11.72 -8.15
C PRO A 194 -14.38 -12.76 -7.20
N CYS A 195 -13.89 -12.79 -5.97
CA CYS A 195 -14.36 -13.67 -4.90
C CYS A 195 -14.18 -12.97 -3.55
N ALA A 196 -15.27 -12.40 -3.04
CA ALA A 196 -15.29 -11.64 -1.80
C ALA A 196 -14.87 -12.50 -0.59
N GLU A 197 -15.32 -13.76 -0.51
CA GLU A 197 -14.96 -14.68 0.58
C GLU A 197 -13.45 -14.91 0.64
N LEU A 198 -12.82 -15.07 -0.53
CA LEU A 198 -11.37 -15.26 -0.63
C LEU A 198 -10.62 -13.99 -0.25
N ALA A 199 -11.04 -12.82 -0.77
CA ALA A 199 -10.45 -11.54 -0.42
C ALA A 199 -10.53 -11.26 1.09
N ASP A 200 -11.71 -11.48 1.70
CA ASP A 200 -11.94 -11.32 3.13
C ASP A 200 -11.08 -12.28 3.96
N SER A 201 -10.94 -13.53 3.51
CA SER A 201 -10.09 -14.52 4.20
C SER A 201 -8.63 -14.07 4.26
N ILE A 202 -8.10 -13.53 3.14
CA ILE A 202 -6.74 -13.01 3.06
C ILE A 202 -6.55 -11.84 4.03
N VAL A 203 -7.46 -10.86 4.00
CA VAL A 203 -7.40 -9.66 4.84
C VAL A 203 -7.53 -10.03 6.32
N GLN A 204 -8.47 -10.92 6.66
CA GLN A 204 -8.71 -11.32 8.04
C GLN A 204 -7.55 -12.14 8.61
N CYS A 205 -6.93 -13.03 7.83
CA CYS A 205 -5.71 -13.72 8.24
C CYS A 205 -4.56 -12.74 8.49
N GLY A 206 -4.37 -11.75 7.61
CA GLY A 206 -3.36 -10.69 7.79
C GLY A 206 -3.61 -9.87 9.06
N ARG A 207 -4.86 -9.42 9.26
CA ARG A 207 -5.29 -8.69 10.45
C ARG A 207 -5.05 -9.48 11.73
N SER A 208 -5.49 -10.74 11.79
CA SER A 208 -5.31 -11.58 12.98
C SER A 208 -3.83 -11.83 13.28
N THR A 209 -3.00 -11.98 12.24
CA THR A 209 -1.54 -12.12 12.39
C THR A 209 -0.92 -10.87 13.00
N LEU A 210 -1.33 -9.67 12.54
CA LEU A 210 -0.86 -8.41 13.08
C LEU A 210 -1.34 -8.20 14.54
N GLU A 211 -2.60 -8.49 14.85
CA GLU A 211 -3.14 -8.38 16.21
C GLU A 211 -2.39 -9.30 17.19
N LYS A 212 -2.09 -10.55 16.78
CA LYS A 212 -1.28 -11.49 17.57
C LYS A 212 0.14 -10.97 17.78
N ALA A 213 0.78 -10.44 16.73
CA ALA A 213 2.10 -9.83 16.83
C ALA A 213 2.12 -8.66 17.82
N ILE A 214 1.13 -7.76 17.74
CA ILE A 214 0.98 -6.62 18.67
C ILE A 214 0.83 -7.10 20.11
N SER A 215 -0.09 -8.03 20.35
CA SER A 215 -0.32 -8.60 21.68
C SER A 215 0.94 -9.26 22.24
N PHE A 216 1.65 -10.01 21.41
CA PHE A 216 2.90 -10.66 21.81
C PHE A 216 3.98 -9.65 22.19
N VAL A 217 4.20 -8.59 21.39
CA VAL A 217 5.20 -7.55 21.73
C VAL A 217 4.84 -6.85 23.04
N ASN A 218 3.58 -6.47 23.23
CA ASN A 218 3.13 -5.72 24.39
C ASN A 218 3.15 -6.53 25.70
N THR A 219 2.98 -7.85 25.63
CA THR A 219 2.93 -8.74 26.81
C THR A 219 4.29 -9.34 27.16
N HIS A 220 5.32 -9.14 26.33
CA HIS A 220 6.64 -9.74 26.54
C HIS A 220 7.51 -8.91 27.48
N ASP A 221 7.62 -9.34 28.74
CA ASP A 221 8.30 -8.60 29.82
C ASP A 221 9.78 -8.31 29.56
N LYS A 222 10.47 -9.19 28.81
CA LYS A 222 11.92 -9.06 28.53
C LYS A 222 12.26 -7.76 27.79
N TRP A 223 11.43 -7.36 26.83
CA TRP A 223 11.76 -6.23 25.96
C TRP A 223 11.34 -4.88 26.55
N LYS A 224 10.37 -4.87 27.48
CA LYS A 224 9.74 -3.65 28.01
C LYS A 224 9.33 -2.70 26.88
N ALA A 225 8.77 -3.27 25.82
CA ALA A 225 8.44 -2.61 24.58
C ALA A 225 6.94 -2.31 24.52
N LYS A 226 6.57 -1.27 23.77
CA LYS A 226 5.16 -0.91 23.54
C LYS A 226 4.90 -0.62 22.08
N VAL A 227 3.92 -1.27 21.47
CA VAL A 227 3.45 -0.91 20.13
C VAL A 227 2.63 0.37 20.20
N ILE A 228 3.09 1.42 19.53
CA ILE A 228 2.46 2.76 19.53
C ILE A 228 1.73 3.09 18.23
N TYR A 229 1.98 2.31 17.17
CA TYR A 229 1.30 2.43 15.88
C TYR A 229 1.44 1.13 15.07
N GLY A 230 0.53 0.93 14.12
CA GLY A 230 0.58 -0.15 13.14
C GLY A 230 -0.28 0.17 11.92
N ASP A 231 0.26 -0.08 10.73
CA ASP A 231 -0.42 0.15 9.45
C ASP A 231 -0.38 -1.13 8.63
N THR A 232 -1.45 -1.93 8.68
CA THR A 232 -1.72 -3.14 7.89
C THR A 232 -0.71 -4.28 8.02
N ASP A 233 0.54 -4.05 7.64
CA ASP A 233 1.68 -4.97 7.63
C ASP A 233 2.84 -4.53 8.53
N SER A 234 2.80 -3.30 9.06
CA SER A 234 3.88 -2.73 9.87
C SER A 234 3.51 -2.54 11.35
N LEU A 235 4.53 -2.63 12.22
CA LEU A 235 4.46 -2.36 13.67
C LEU A 235 5.51 -1.31 14.07
N PHE A 236 5.10 -0.35 14.89
CA PHE A 236 5.96 0.69 15.45
C PHE A 236 6.10 0.45 16.94
N VAL A 237 7.30 0.05 17.35
CA VAL A 237 7.60 -0.43 18.70
C VAL A 237 8.48 0.60 19.41
N LEU A 238 7.93 1.24 20.43
CA LEU A 238 8.63 2.19 21.29
C LEU A 238 9.54 1.45 22.29
N LEU A 239 10.81 1.84 22.33
CA LEU A 239 11.80 1.35 23.29
C LEU A 239 12.33 2.53 24.12
N LYS A 240 11.82 2.70 25.35
CA LYS A 240 12.18 3.81 26.23
C LYS A 240 13.58 3.66 26.82
N GLY A 241 14.36 4.75 26.80
CA GLY A 241 15.64 4.83 27.52
C GLY A 241 16.73 3.85 27.04
N ARG A 242 16.73 3.48 25.75
CA ARG A 242 17.74 2.59 25.14
C ARG A 242 18.77 3.39 24.35
N MET A 243 19.96 2.83 24.15
CA MET A 243 21.00 3.41 23.28
C MET A 243 20.84 2.92 21.83
N VAL A 244 21.27 3.72 20.84
CA VAL A 244 21.02 3.52 19.38
C VAL A 244 21.29 2.10 18.83
N LYS A 245 22.28 1.37 19.36
CA LYS A 245 22.62 0.01 18.88
C LYS A 245 21.68 -1.09 19.40
N GLU A 246 21.08 -0.92 20.57
CA GLU A 246 20.23 -1.93 21.20
C GLU A 246 18.88 -2.14 20.49
N PRO A 247 18.21 -1.10 19.95
CA PRO A 247 16.97 -1.23 19.18
C PRO A 247 17.05 -2.14 17.96
N PHE A 248 18.16 -2.15 17.23
CA PHE A 248 18.33 -3.08 16.10
C PHE A 248 18.39 -4.53 16.58
N ARG A 249 19.10 -4.80 17.68
CA ARG A 249 19.14 -6.13 18.28
C ARG A 249 17.76 -6.55 18.77
N ILE A 250 17.08 -5.70 19.56
CA ILE A 250 15.74 -6.00 20.08
C ILE A 250 14.73 -6.17 18.94
N GLY A 251 14.78 -5.30 17.92
CA GLY A 251 13.94 -5.41 16.73
C GLY A 251 14.14 -6.73 15.99
N ASN A 252 15.39 -7.19 15.84
CA ASN A 252 15.69 -8.50 15.25
C ASN A 252 15.24 -9.68 16.14
N GLU A 253 15.36 -9.57 17.47
CA GLU A 253 14.83 -10.57 18.41
C GLU A 253 13.30 -10.68 18.28
N ILE A 254 12.59 -9.54 18.24
CA ILE A 254 11.13 -9.48 18.05
C ILE A 254 10.76 -10.07 16.68
N ALA A 255 11.43 -9.65 15.61
CA ALA A 255 11.20 -10.13 14.25
C ALA A 255 11.36 -11.65 14.15
N SER A 256 12.41 -12.19 14.74
CA SER A 256 12.69 -13.64 14.74
C SER A 256 11.65 -14.42 15.54
N ALA A 257 11.27 -13.92 16.74
CA ALA A 257 10.27 -14.56 17.59
C ALA A 257 8.89 -14.58 16.91
N ILE A 258 8.46 -13.46 16.33
CA ILE A 258 7.17 -13.39 15.61
C ILE A 258 7.19 -14.26 14.36
N THR A 259 8.29 -14.27 13.61
CA THR A 259 8.43 -15.16 12.44
C THR A 259 8.31 -16.63 12.85
N ALA A 260 8.96 -17.05 13.94
CA ALA A 260 8.91 -18.43 14.41
C ALA A 260 7.52 -18.87 14.90
N MET A 261 6.67 -17.94 15.35
CA MET A 261 5.29 -18.24 15.74
C MET A 261 4.33 -18.40 14.56
N ASN A 262 4.75 -18.02 13.35
CA ASN A 262 3.89 -18.03 12.17
C ASN A 262 4.29 -19.14 11.18
N PRO A 263 3.33 -19.64 10.39
CA PRO A 263 3.62 -20.62 9.35
C PRO A 263 4.49 -20.01 8.23
N ASN A 264 5.38 -20.82 7.66
CA ASN A 264 6.14 -20.43 6.46
C ASN A 264 5.18 -20.08 5.30
N PRO A 265 5.42 -19.00 4.51
CA PRO A 265 6.58 -18.09 4.49
C PRO A 265 6.39 -16.78 5.25
N VAL A 266 5.44 -16.69 6.19
CA VAL A 266 5.12 -15.46 6.91
C VAL A 266 6.31 -15.00 7.74
N THR A 267 6.96 -13.92 7.29
CA THR A 267 8.22 -13.42 7.87
C THR A 267 8.07 -11.95 8.25
N LEU A 268 8.40 -11.62 9.49
CA LEU A 268 8.53 -10.23 9.96
C LEU A 268 9.99 -9.81 9.82
N LYS A 269 10.25 -8.60 9.31
CA LYS A 269 11.61 -8.04 9.25
C LYS A 269 11.73 -6.72 9.97
N MET A 270 12.92 -6.53 10.52
CA MET A 270 13.39 -5.23 10.98
C MET A 270 13.72 -4.37 9.76
N GLU A 271 13.01 -3.26 9.57
CA GLU A 271 13.30 -2.34 8.46
C GLU A 271 14.24 -1.22 8.90
N LYS A 272 13.88 -0.52 9.97
CA LYS A 272 14.57 0.71 10.39
C LYS A 272 14.24 1.09 11.82
N VAL A 273 15.02 2.00 12.37
CA VAL A 273 14.75 2.69 13.63
C VAL A 273 14.52 4.17 13.37
N TYR A 274 13.47 4.74 13.93
CA TYR A 274 13.25 6.18 13.96
C TYR A 274 13.83 6.79 15.23
N HIS A 275 14.62 7.86 15.09
CA HIS A 275 15.10 8.66 16.21
C HIS A 275 15.60 10.06 15.78
N PRO A 276 14.92 11.16 16.16
CA PRO A 276 13.57 11.22 16.72
C PRO A 276 12.48 11.10 15.63
N CYS A 277 11.21 11.01 16.02
CA CYS A 277 10.08 11.06 15.09
C CYS A 277 8.81 11.71 15.66
N PHE A 278 7.91 12.12 14.77
CA PHE A 278 6.54 12.50 15.04
C PHE A 278 5.58 11.48 14.44
N LEU A 279 4.63 11.01 15.25
CA LEU A 279 3.43 10.34 14.77
C LEU A 279 2.28 11.33 14.87
N ILE A 280 1.60 11.63 13.75
CA ILE A 280 0.59 12.69 13.70
C ILE A 280 -0.80 12.06 13.63
N THR A 281 -1.09 11.36 12.55
CA THR A 281 -2.33 10.62 12.32
C THR A 281 -2.02 9.36 11.52
N LYS A 282 -3.03 8.50 11.29
CA LYS A 282 -2.91 7.34 10.41
C LYS A 282 -2.26 7.74 9.08
N LYS A 283 -1.17 7.04 8.72
CA LYS A 283 -0.39 7.23 7.48
C LYS A 283 0.30 8.59 7.36
N CYS A 284 0.39 9.34 8.45
CA CYS A 284 1.01 10.66 8.52
C CYS A 284 2.03 10.69 9.68
N TYR A 285 3.31 10.54 9.34
CA TYR A 285 4.41 10.53 10.30
C TYR A 285 5.71 10.97 9.63
N VAL A 286 6.67 11.41 10.43
CA VAL A 286 7.98 11.87 9.95
C VAL A 286 9.06 11.61 10.99
N GLY A 287 10.24 11.20 10.56
CA GLY A 287 11.35 10.97 11.46
C GLY A 287 12.68 10.83 10.76
N TYR A 288 13.74 10.87 11.56
CA TYR A 288 15.06 10.44 11.12
C TYR A 288 15.16 8.93 11.22
N SER A 289 15.32 8.29 10.07
CA SER A 289 15.37 6.84 9.93
C SER A 289 16.81 6.34 9.78
N TYR A 290 17.12 5.27 10.52
CA TYR A 290 18.38 4.55 10.48
C TYR A 290 18.10 3.11 10.04
N GLU A 291 18.73 2.67 8.96
CA GLU A 291 18.55 1.32 8.41
C GLU A 291 19.59 0.33 8.97
N SER A 292 20.73 0.82 9.45
CA SER A 292 21.76 0.01 10.07
C SER A 292 22.42 0.75 11.24
N PRO A 293 23.00 0.01 12.22
CA PRO A 293 23.69 0.62 13.35
C PRO A 293 25.04 1.27 12.95
N GLU A 294 25.63 0.90 11.81
CA GLU A 294 26.89 1.51 11.35
C GLU A 294 26.67 2.84 10.61
N LYS A 295 25.49 3.05 10.03
CA LYS A 295 25.20 4.26 9.25
C LYS A 295 24.92 5.43 10.19
N SER A 296 25.85 6.39 10.23
CA SER A 296 25.77 7.56 11.10
C SER A 296 24.76 8.61 10.61
N GLU A 297 24.56 8.74 9.30
CA GLU A 297 23.67 9.75 8.73
C GLU A 297 22.23 9.26 8.61
N PRO A 298 21.26 9.92 9.27
CA PRO A 298 19.85 9.56 9.15
C PRO A 298 19.27 9.95 7.80
N VAL A 299 18.29 9.17 7.34
CA VAL A 299 17.43 9.55 6.22
C VAL A 299 16.18 10.24 6.76
N PHE A 300 15.90 11.46 6.30
CA PHE A 300 14.64 12.14 6.57
C PHE A 300 13.50 11.42 5.84
N ASP A 301 12.72 10.65 6.58
CA ASP A 301 11.64 9.86 6.04
C ASP A 301 10.31 10.45 6.50
N ALA A 302 9.54 10.93 5.51
CA ALA A 302 8.27 11.60 5.70
C ALA A 302 7.18 10.84 4.94
N LYS A 303 6.08 10.53 5.62
CA LYS A 303 4.90 9.87 5.06
C LYS A 303 3.67 10.73 5.29
N GLY A 304 2.89 10.95 4.24
CA GLY A 304 1.59 11.65 4.31
C GLY A 304 1.64 13.16 4.54
N ILE A 305 2.72 13.70 5.11
CA ILE A 305 2.86 15.13 5.41
C ILE A 305 3.16 15.98 4.17
N GLU A 306 3.01 17.30 4.30
CA GLU A 306 3.10 18.29 3.22
C GLU A 306 4.46 18.28 2.50
N THR A 307 5.52 17.77 3.11
CA THR A 307 6.85 17.70 2.48
C THR A 307 6.86 16.80 1.25
N VAL A 308 6.10 15.69 1.27
CA VAL A 308 6.04 14.69 0.19
C VAL A 308 4.79 14.81 -0.68
N ARG A 309 3.82 15.61 -0.24
CA ARG A 309 2.59 15.87 -0.99
C ARG A 309 2.85 16.77 -2.19
N ARG A 310 2.26 16.41 -3.34
CA ARG A 310 2.42 17.15 -4.60
C ARG A 310 1.27 18.13 -4.89
N ASP A 311 0.37 18.34 -3.94
CA ASP A 311 -0.77 19.26 -4.05
C ASP A 311 -0.56 20.58 -3.28
N THR A 312 0.59 20.74 -2.63
CA THR A 312 1.06 21.97 -1.99
C THR A 312 2.13 22.69 -2.82
N CYS A 313 2.50 23.90 -2.44
CA CYS A 313 3.58 24.66 -3.08
C CYS A 313 4.94 24.38 -2.41
N GLY A 314 6.02 24.64 -3.15
CA GLY A 314 7.39 24.43 -2.68
C GLY A 314 7.73 25.21 -1.42
N ALA A 315 7.16 26.41 -1.23
CA ALA A 315 7.36 27.23 -0.05
C ALA A 315 6.92 26.50 1.23
N VAL A 316 5.76 25.84 1.21
CA VAL A 316 5.26 25.07 2.36
C VAL A 316 6.12 23.83 2.61
N SER A 317 6.35 23.03 1.57
CA SER A 317 7.12 21.77 1.69
C SER A 317 8.55 22.04 2.19
N LYS A 318 9.28 22.98 1.58
CA LYS A 318 10.65 23.33 1.97
C LYS A 318 10.72 23.94 3.37
N THR A 319 9.79 24.84 3.71
CA THR A 319 9.76 25.46 5.04
C THR A 319 9.49 24.43 6.12
N LEU A 320 8.54 23.52 5.90
CA LEU A 320 8.21 22.46 6.84
C LEU A 320 9.36 21.48 7.00
N GLU A 321 9.97 21.01 5.90
CA GLU A 321 11.11 20.10 5.96
C GLU A 321 12.27 20.73 6.74
N LYS A 322 12.65 21.97 6.41
CA LYS A 322 13.76 22.64 7.12
C LYS A 322 13.43 22.88 8.59
N SER A 323 12.17 23.20 8.92
CA SER A 323 11.70 23.34 10.29
C SER A 323 11.85 22.06 11.09
N LEU A 324 11.42 20.93 10.51
CA LEU A 324 11.52 19.61 11.15
C LEU A 324 12.97 19.18 11.34
N ARG A 325 13.83 19.42 10.35
CA ARG A 325 15.28 19.13 10.45
C ARG A 325 15.95 19.93 11.58
N LEU A 326 15.72 21.24 11.63
CA LEU A 326 16.22 22.09 12.71
C LEU A 326 15.73 21.61 14.08
N PHE A 327 14.45 21.22 14.17
CA PHE A 327 13.89 20.70 15.40
C PHE A 327 14.50 19.35 15.82
N PHE A 328 14.71 18.43 14.88
CA PHE A 328 15.33 17.14 15.16
C PHE A 328 16.82 17.25 15.53
N GLU A 329 17.54 18.21 14.95
CA GLU A 329 18.97 18.43 15.21
C GLU A 329 19.23 19.15 16.54
N HIS A 330 18.48 20.22 16.82
CA HIS A 330 18.78 21.10 17.96
C HIS A 330 17.77 21.02 19.10
N GLN A 331 16.58 20.47 18.85
CA GLN A 331 15.44 20.45 19.80
C GLN A 331 15.15 21.83 20.43
N ASN A 332 15.47 22.91 19.71
CA ASN A 332 15.37 24.28 20.19
C ASN A 332 14.21 25.02 19.51
N THR A 333 13.14 25.24 20.27
CA THR A 333 11.93 25.93 19.78
C THR A 333 12.14 27.42 19.52
N PHE A 334 13.11 28.07 20.18
CA PHE A 334 13.44 29.48 19.94
C PHE A 334 14.10 29.68 18.59
N GLU A 335 15.04 28.82 18.23
CA GLU A 335 15.70 28.86 16.92
C GLU A 335 14.70 28.59 15.80
N LEU A 336 13.83 27.59 15.99
CA LEU A 336 12.75 27.29 15.05
C LEU A 336 11.82 28.48 14.86
N LYS A 337 11.40 29.13 15.96
CA LYS A 337 10.58 30.35 15.92
C LYS A 337 11.29 31.47 15.15
N ALA A 338 12.57 31.71 15.42
CA ALA A 338 13.35 32.72 14.74
C ALA A 338 13.52 32.42 13.23
N TYR A 339 13.68 31.15 12.86
CA TYR A 339 13.69 30.72 11.46
C TYR A 339 12.36 31.02 10.77
N LEU A 340 11.24 30.61 11.36
CA LEU A 340 9.90 30.83 10.80
C LEU A 340 9.57 32.31 10.68
N GLN A 341 9.84 33.11 11.71
CA GLN A 341 9.60 34.56 11.69
C GLN A 341 10.41 35.23 10.57
N ARG A 342 11.70 34.92 10.43
CA ARG A 342 12.53 35.44 9.32
C ARG A 342 11.95 35.03 7.96
N HIS A 343 11.52 33.79 7.80
CA HIS A 343 10.94 33.32 6.55
C HIS A 343 9.62 34.05 6.24
N TRP A 344 8.73 34.24 7.22
CA TRP A 344 7.48 34.98 7.03
C TRP A 344 7.73 36.46 6.71
N THR A 345 8.69 37.11 7.36
CA THR A 345 9.09 38.50 7.01
C THR A 345 9.59 38.60 5.57
N ARG A 346 10.33 37.61 5.06
CA ARG A 346 10.75 37.57 3.65
C ARG A 346 9.57 37.44 2.69
N ILE A 347 8.57 36.62 3.03
CA ILE A 347 7.34 36.49 2.24
C ILE A 347 6.59 37.82 2.20
N LEU A 348 6.37 38.43 3.37
CA LEU A 348 5.63 39.71 3.48
C LEU A 348 6.35 40.87 2.78
N SER A 349 7.69 40.85 2.74
CA SER A 349 8.50 41.86 2.04
C SER A 349 8.73 41.55 0.55
N GLY A 350 8.15 40.48 0.00
CA GLY A 350 8.30 40.09 -1.41
C GLY A 350 9.69 39.54 -1.77
N ARG A 351 10.57 39.27 -0.80
CA ARG A 351 11.95 38.78 -1.01
C ARG A 351 12.02 37.25 -1.14
N VAL A 352 11.17 36.70 -2.01
CA VAL A 352 11.01 35.26 -2.25
C VAL A 352 10.85 34.94 -3.73
N SER A 353 11.21 33.72 -4.14
CA SER A 353 11.02 33.28 -5.52
C SER A 353 9.58 32.87 -5.75
N LEU A 354 8.95 33.40 -6.81
CA LEU A 354 7.61 32.97 -7.23
C LEU A 354 7.54 31.49 -7.57
N GLN A 355 8.65 30.87 -7.99
CA GLN A 355 8.70 29.44 -8.30
C GLN A 355 8.29 28.57 -7.11
N ASP A 356 8.61 29.00 -5.88
CA ASP A 356 8.26 28.28 -4.67
C ASP A 356 6.75 28.34 -4.34
N PHE A 357 6.02 29.28 -4.94
CA PHE A 357 4.58 29.46 -4.74
C PHE A 357 3.73 28.85 -5.85
N VAL A 358 4.35 28.16 -6.81
CA VAL A 358 3.65 27.46 -7.89
C VAL A 358 3.00 26.20 -7.34
N PHE A 359 1.69 26.09 -7.52
CA PHE A 359 0.94 24.85 -7.37
C PHE A 359 0.92 24.11 -8.71
N ALA A 360 0.95 22.78 -8.69
CA ALA A 360 0.76 21.98 -9.89
C ALA A 360 -0.25 20.87 -9.63
N LYS A 361 -1.45 20.94 -10.23
CA LYS A 361 -2.51 19.94 -10.05
C LYS A 361 -2.90 19.29 -11.37
N GLU A 362 -3.36 18.05 -11.32
CA GLU A 362 -3.85 17.32 -12.49
C GLU A 362 -5.20 17.88 -12.94
N VAL A 363 -5.36 18.05 -14.25
CA VAL A 363 -6.60 18.49 -14.87
C VAL A 363 -7.28 17.33 -15.56
N ARG A 364 -8.57 17.15 -15.28
CA ARG A 364 -9.44 16.10 -15.85
C ARG A 364 -10.71 16.73 -16.43
N LEU A 365 -10.53 17.61 -17.43
CA LEU A 365 -11.64 18.25 -18.13
C LEU A 365 -12.61 17.19 -18.71
N GLY A 366 -13.91 17.46 -18.60
CA GLY A 366 -14.98 16.55 -19.02
C GLY A 366 -15.53 15.63 -17.93
N ILE A 367 -14.83 15.47 -16.79
CA ILE A 367 -15.31 14.64 -15.65
C ILE A 367 -15.89 15.51 -14.51
N TYR A 368 -15.52 16.78 -14.44
CA TYR A 368 -16.03 17.68 -13.40
C TYR A 368 -17.53 17.92 -13.54
N CYS A 369 -18.28 17.80 -12.44
CA CYS A 369 -19.69 18.19 -12.42
C CYS A 369 -19.83 19.69 -12.74
N THR A 370 -20.52 20.01 -13.82
CA THR A 370 -20.69 21.39 -14.33
C THR A 370 -21.89 22.11 -13.73
N ARG A 371 -22.47 21.62 -12.63
CA ARG A 371 -23.68 22.19 -12.00
C ARG A 371 -23.51 23.67 -11.61
N SER A 372 -22.28 24.13 -11.38
CA SER A 372 -21.94 25.56 -11.37
C SER A 372 -20.47 25.78 -11.78
N SER A 373 -20.17 26.92 -12.42
CA SER A 373 -18.78 27.33 -12.73
C SER A 373 -17.94 27.58 -11.48
N SER A 374 -18.57 27.87 -10.33
CA SER A 374 -17.94 27.99 -9.01
C SER A 374 -17.51 26.64 -8.41
N SER A 375 -17.98 25.52 -8.96
CA SER A 375 -17.60 24.18 -8.50
C SER A 375 -16.32 23.65 -9.17
N LEU A 376 -15.79 24.36 -10.17
CA LEU A 376 -14.59 23.92 -10.87
C LEU A 376 -13.34 24.14 -10.00
N PRO A 377 -12.42 23.15 -9.93
CA PRO A 377 -11.17 23.36 -9.22
C PRO A 377 -10.35 24.48 -9.88
N PRO A 378 -9.50 25.22 -9.13
CA PRO A 378 -8.73 26.34 -9.66
C PRO A 378 -7.95 26.00 -10.93
N VAL A 379 -7.38 24.80 -10.98
CA VAL A 379 -6.62 24.30 -12.12
C VAL A 379 -7.46 24.12 -13.39
N ALA A 380 -8.74 23.75 -13.26
CA ALA A 380 -9.66 23.66 -14.40
C ALA A 380 -10.05 25.06 -14.91
N ILE A 381 -10.16 26.04 -14.02
CA ILE A 381 -10.39 27.45 -14.40
C ILE A 381 -9.19 27.97 -15.19
N VAL A 382 -7.96 27.72 -14.71
CA VAL A 382 -6.72 28.11 -15.42
C VAL A 382 -6.64 27.44 -16.80
N ALA A 383 -6.90 26.13 -16.88
CA ALA A 383 -6.96 25.40 -18.15
C ALA A 383 -7.98 26.00 -19.12
N THR A 384 -9.20 26.28 -18.63
CA THR A 384 -10.28 26.85 -19.44
C THR A 384 -9.94 28.25 -19.93
N LYS A 385 -9.31 29.08 -19.09
CA LYS A 385 -8.83 30.42 -19.49
C LYS A 385 -7.74 30.32 -20.57
N ALA A 386 -6.78 29.41 -20.42
CA ALA A 386 -5.74 29.18 -21.44
C ALA A 386 -6.37 28.75 -22.77
N MET A 387 -7.36 27.85 -22.75
CA MET A 387 -8.10 27.43 -23.94
C MET A 387 -8.91 28.53 -24.62
N ARG A 388 -9.39 29.53 -23.86
CA ARG A 388 -10.06 30.71 -24.42
C ARG A 388 -9.09 31.63 -25.16
N ALA A 389 -7.86 31.73 -24.67
CA ALA A 389 -6.81 32.52 -25.32
C ALA A 389 -6.22 31.79 -26.54
N ASP A 390 -5.99 30.48 -26.42
CA ASP A 390 -5.55 29.60 -27.50
C ASP A 390 -6.29 28.25 -27.44
N PRO A 391 -7.19 27.96 -28.39
CA PRO A 391 -7.89 26.67 -28.45
C PRO A 391 -6.97 25.44 -28.49
N ARG A 392 -5.72 25.59 -28.96
CA ARG A 392 -4.72 24.50 -28.99
C ARG A 392 -4.09 24.24 -27.63
N ALA A 393 -4.25 25.13 -26.66
CA ALA A 393 -3.75 24.95 -25.29
C ALA A 393 -4.56 23.95 -24.44
N LYS A 394 -5.46 23.16 -25.06
CA LYS A 394 -6.23 22.12 -24.38
C LYS A 394 -5.29 21.11 -23.71
N PRO A 395 -5.37 20.94 -22.37
CA PRO A 395 -4.49 20.00 -21.68
C PRO A 395 -4.89 18.56 -22.00
N CYS A 396 -3.89 17.67 -22.11
CA CYS A 396 -4.12 16.24 -22.12
C CYS A 396 -4.75 15.77 -20.78
N TYR A 397 -5.41 14.62 -20.81
CA TYR A 397 -6.01 14.03 -19.61
C TYR A 397 -4.97 13.84 -18.50
N ALA A 398 -5.32 14.23 -17.28
CA ALA A 398 -4.47 14.19 -16.10
C ALA A 398 -3.14 14.95 -16.25
N LYS A 399 -3.00 15.86 -17.22
CA LYS A 399 -1.85 16.75 -17.33
C LYS A 399 -1.80 17.66 -16.11
N ARG A 400 -0.62 17.80 -15.50
CA ARG A 400 -0.40 18.77 -14.42
C ARG A 400 -0.23 20.16 -15.00
N ILE A 401 -1.02 21.11 -14.51
CA ILE A 401 -0.93 22.51 -14.92
C ILE A 401 -0.46 23.35 -13.73
N PRO A 402 0.63 24.13 -13.91
CA PRO A 402 1.10 25.04 -12.89
C PRO A 402 0.20 26.27 -12.77
N TYR A 403 -0.02 26.76 -11.56
CA TYR A 403 -0.71 28.02 -11.31
C TYR A 403 -0.25 28.66 -9.99
N VAL A 404 -0.43 29.96 -9.88
CA VAL A 404 -0.21 30.75 -8.65
C VAL A 404 -1.52 31.38 -8.20
N VAL A 405 -1.60 31.74 -6.93
CA VAL A 405 -2.74 32.47 -6.36
C VAL A 405 -2.37 33.94 -6.27
N ILE A 406 -3.22 34.80 -6.83
CA ILE A 406 -3.06 36.25 -6.77
C ILE A 406 -4.19 36.88 -5.94
N PRO A 407 -3.91 37.95 -5.18
CA PRO A 407 -4.95 38.69 -4.48
C PRO A 407 -5.95 39.30 -5.47
N ARG A 408 -7.22 39.41 -5.06
CA ARG A 408 -8.29 40.07 -5.82
C ARG A 408 -8.36 41.54 -5.36
N GLY A 409 -7.71 42.45 -6.08
CA GLY A 409 -7.71 43.89 -5.80
C GLY A 409 -6.58 44.61 -6.56
N PRO A 410 -6.65 45.94 -6.75
CA PRO A 410 -5.56 46.67 -7.40
C PRO A 410 -4.28 46.54 -6.53
N PRO A 411 -3.09 46.38 -7.15
CA PRO A 411 -1.84 46.45 -6.42
C PRO A 411 -1.72 47.85 -5.81
N HIS A 412 -1.53 47.92 -4.50
CA HIS A 412 -1.17 49.18 -3.82
C HIS A 412 0.22 49.63 -4.24
#